data_AF-A0A9Q1H265-F1
#
_entry.id   AF-A0A9Q1H265-F1
#
_cell.length_a   1.000
_cell.length_b   1.000
_cell.length_c   1.000
_cell.angle_alpha   90.00
_cell.angle_beta   90.00
_cell.angle_gamma   90.00
#
_symmetry.space_group_name_H-M   'P 1'
#
loop_
_entity.id
_entity.type
_entity.pdbx_description
1 polymer ?
#
loop_
_entity_poly.entity_id
_entity_poly.type
_entity_poly.pdbx_seq_one_letter_code
_entity_poly.pdbx_strand_id
1 'polypeptide(L)'
;MASGLLGIDQFNPSDEKWDSYQERLEQHFIFNNVKLTRRKGERHKFYVRKQQSSENISEYRAALKKMARTCKFGEFLNEALRVTFVCGLKEELIEKNVLLRMRG
;
A
#
# COMPACT_ATOMS: atom_id res chain seq x y z
N MET A 1 10.97 -0.38 35.50
CA MET A 1 10.70 1.01 35.04
C MET A 1 11.45 1.26 33.73
N ALA A 2 10.83 0.89 32.61
CA ALA A 2 11.18 1.20 31.20
C ALA A 2 9.92 0.70 30.45
N SER A 3 9.21 1.43 29.59
CA SER A 3 9.55 2.32 28.49
C SER A 3 8.32 3.25 28.32
N GLY A 4 8.39 4.58 28.22
CA GLY A 4 9.12 5.29 27.18
C GLY A 4 8.45 5.04 25.82
N LEU A 5 7.46 5.86 25.46
CA LEU A 5 6.67 5.83 24.20
C LEU A 5 5.71 4.64 23.98
N LEU A 6 4.41 4.96 23.98
CA LEU A 6 3.28 4.23 23.38
C LEU A 6 3.65 3.06 22.43
N GLY A 7 3.92 1.88 22.98
CA GLY A 7 3.99 0.64 22.22
C GLY A 7 2.57 0.16 21.90
N ILE A 8 2.26 -0.07 20.62
CA ILE A 8 1.07 -0.84 20.25
C ILE A 8 1.46 -2.30 20.37
N ASP A 9 0.98 -2.98 21.41
CA ASP A 9 1.12 -4.42 21.55
C ASP A 9 0.21 -5.17 20.56
N GLN A 10 0.40 -6.47 20.41
CA GLN A 10 -0.45 -7.30 19.56
C GLN A 10 -1.90 -7.36 20.09
N PHE A 11 -2.88 -7.23 19.19
CA PHE A 11 -4.30 -7.43 19.56
C PHE A 11 -4.55 -8.85 20.05
N ASN A 12 -5.14 -8.98 21.25
CA ASN A 12 -5.62 -10.26 21.76
C ASN A 12 -7.13 -10.25 22.02
N PRO A 13 -7.94 -10.94 21.20
CA PRO A 13 -9.40 -10.95 21.35
C PRO A 13 -9.91 -11.63 22.64
N SER A 14 -9.06 -12.41 23.32
CA SER A 14 -9.40 -13.00 24.62
C SER A 14 -9.26 -12.02 25.79
N ASP A 15 -8.39 -11.01 25.64
CA ASP A 15 -8.02 -10.10 26.73
C ASP A 15 -8.57 -8.69 26.55
N GLU A 16 -8.87 -8.27 25.31
CA GLU A 16 -9.38 -6.93 25.02
C GLU A 16 -10.45 -6.91 23.92
N LYS A 17 -11.26 -5.85 23.93
CA LYS A 17 -12.23 -5.57 22.88
C LYS A 17 -11.57 -4.82 21.73
N TRP A 18 -12.09 -5.02 20.51
CA TRP A 18 -11.65 -4.31 19.31
C TRP A 18 -11.65 -2.79 19.50
N ASP A 19 -12.71 -2.23 20.09
CA ASP A 19 -12.84 -0.77 20.26
C ASP A 19 -11.71 -0.19 21.13
N SER A 20 -11.33 -0.89 22.19
CA SER A 20 -10.23 -0.48 23.09
C SER A 20 -8.87 -0.56 22.38
N TYR A 21 -8.65 -1.60 21.58
CA TYR A 21 -7.44 -1.72 20.75
C TYR A 21 -7.37 -0.60 19.69
N GLN A 22 -8.50 -0.33 19.03
CA GLN A 22 -8.60 0.71 18.01
C GLN A 22 -8.29 2.09 18.60
N GLU A 23 -8.80 2.41 19.79
CA GLU A 23 -8.50 3.68 20.46
C GLU A 23 -7.00 3.84 20.73
N ARG A 24 -6.32 2.79 21.23
CA ARG A 24 -4.85 2.83 21.42
C ARG A 24 -4.10 3.04 20.11
N LEU A 25 -4.53 2.36 19.04
CA LEU A 25 -3.95 2.48 17.71
C LEU A 25 -4.10 3.91 17.16
N GLU A 26 -5.29 4.50 17.31
CA GLU A 26 -5.56 5.89 16.91
C GLU A 26 -4.73 6.89 17.71
N GLN A 27 -4.65 6.73 19.03
CA GLN A 27 -3.81 7.57 19.90
C GLN A 27 -2.33 7.47 19.53
N HIS A 28 -1.83 6.28 19.23
CA HIS A 28 -0.46 6.09 18.76
C HIS A 28 -0.21 6.84 17.44
N PHE A 29 -1.13 6.78 16.48
CA PHE A 29 -0.98 7.53 15.23
C PHE A 29 -0.99 9.04 15.46
N ILE A 30 -1.84 9.54 16.36
CA ILE A 30 -1.89 10.96 16.71
C ILE A 30 -0.56 11.40 17.36
N PHE A 31 -0.10 10.68 18.38
CA PHE A 31 1.11 11.02 19.13
C PHE A 31 2.36 11.00 18.25
N ASN A 32 2.45 10.03 17.33
CA ASN A 32 3.58 9.88 16.43
C ASN A 32 3.44 10.70 15.13
N ASN A 33 2.44 11.59 15.03
CA ASN A 33 2.16 12.39 13.84
C ASN A 33 1.96 11.56 12.54
N VAL A 34 1.49 10.30 12.67
CA VAL A 34 1.19 9.39 11.56
C VAL A 34 -0.18 9.74 10.99
N LYS A 35 -0.22 10.76 10.14
CA LYS A 35 -1.48 11.17 9.48
C LYS A 35 -1.74 10.33 8.24
N LEU A 36 -2.92 9.70 8.16
CA LEU A 36 -3.47 9.16 6.93
C LEU A 36 -4.03 10.32 6.09
N THR A 37 -3.26 10.78 5.12
CA THR A 37 -3.74 11.80 4.19
C THR A 37 -4.50 11.15 3.04
N ARG A 38 -5.37 11.92 2.39
CA ARG A 38 -6.04 11.51 1.15
C ARG A 38 -5.05 10.90 0.14
N ARG A 39 -3.89 11.53 -0.03
CA ARG A 39 -2.84 11.06 -0.95
C ARG A 39 -2.28 9.70 -0.54
N LYS A 40 -2.04 9.46 0.76
CA LYS A 40 -1.59 8.15 1.25
C LYS A 40 -2.63 7.06 1.00
N GLY A 41 -3.92 7.36 1.19
CA GLY A 41 -5.01 6.44 0.86
C GLY A 41 -5.12 6.14 -0.64
N GLU A 42 -4.98 7.16 -1.50
CA GLU A 42 -4.94 6.98 -2.96
C GLU A 42 -3.74 6.15 -3.42
N ARG A 43 -2.56 6.38 -2.83
CA ARG A 43 -1.35 5.56 -3.08
C ARG A 43 -1.54 4.11 -2.65
N HIS A 44 -2.15 3.86 -1.49
CA HIS A 44 -2.45 2.49 -1.06
C HIS A 44 -3.32 1.77 -2.10
N LYS A 45 -4.43 2.40 -2.53
CA LYS A 45 -5.31 1.84 -3.58
C LYS A 45 -4.57 1.59 -4.89
N PHE A 46 -3.63 2.46 -5.25
CA PHE A 46 -2.78 2.29 -6.42
C PHE A 46 -1.86 1.07 -6.27
N TYR A 47 -1.08 0.97 -5.18
CA TYR A 47 -0.11 -0.11 -5.02
C TYR A 47 -0.72 -1.51 -4.92
N VAL A 48 -1.94 -1.63 -4.41
CA VAL A 48 -2.64 -2.94 -4.32
C VAL A 48 -3.48 -3.27 -5.55
N ARG A 49 -3.49 -2.42 -6.59
CA ARG A 49 -4.33 -2.62 -7.77
C ARG A 49 -3.81 -3.77 -8.65
N LYS A 50 -4.53 -4.90 -8.63
CA LYS A 50 -4.30 -6.06 -9.52
C LYS A 50 -5.11 -5.96 -10.81
N GLN A 51 -4.55 -6.40 -11.94
CA GLN A 51 -5.22 -6.52 -13.24
C GLN A 51 -6.47 -7.39 -13.11
N GLN A 52 -7.60 -6.91 -13.63
CA GLN A 52 -8.83 -7.70 -13.63
C GLN A 52 -8.79 -8.77 -14.73
N SER A 53 -9.53 -9.86 -14.55
CA SER A 53 -9.61 -10.97 -15.53
C SER A 53 -10.11 -10.48 -16.89
N SER A 54 -11.02 -9.50 -16.91
CA SER A 54 -11.58 -8.87 -18.09
C SER A 54 -10.68 -7.80 -18.72
N GLU A 55 -9.65 -7.31 -18.02
CA GLU A 55 -8.77 -6.25 -18.53
C GLU A 55 -7.66 -6.83 -19.39
N ASN A 56 -7.49 -6.28 -20.58
CA ASN A 56 -6.25 -6.46 -21.33
C ASN A 56 -5.12 -5.56 -20.76
N ILE A 57 -3.90 -5.79 -21.22
CA ILE A 57 -2.71 -5.09 -20.73
C ILE A 57 -2.78 -3.57 -20.96
N SER A 58 -3.35 -3.12 -22.08
CA SER A 58 -3.46 -1.70 -22.42
C SER A 58 -4.44 -0.99 -21.49
N GLU A 59 -5.58 -1.63 -21.23
CA GLU A 59 -6.61 -1.14 -20.29
C GLU A 59 -6.06 -1.04 -18.87
N TYR A 60 -5.40 -2.10 -18.40
CA TYR A 60 -4.79 -2.11 -17.07
C TYR A 60 -3.77 -0.98 -16.92
N ARG A 61 -2.87 -0.81 -17.90
CA ARG A 61 -1.91 0.31 -17.92
C ARG A 61 -2.60 1.67 -17.92
N ALA A 62 -3.67 1.84 -18.69
CA ALA A 62 -4.43 3.09 -18.74
C ALA A 62 -5.12 3.39 -17.40
N ALA A 63 -5.69 2.37 -16.75
CA ALA A 63 -6.28 2.48 -15.42
C ALA A 63 -5.25 2.92 -14.37
N LEU A 64 -4.05 2.31 -14.35
CA LEU A 64 -2.97 2.71 -13.45
C LEU A 64 -2.54 4.16 -13.68
N LYS A 65 -2.35 4.58 -14.95
CA LYS A 65 -2.03 5.97 -15.29
C LYS A 65 -3.10 6.94 -14.80
N LYS A 66 -4.39 6.57 -14.90
CA LYS A 66 -5.50 7.39 -14.40
C LYS A 66 -5.45 7.52 -12.88
N MET A 67 -5.23 6.42 -12.15
CA MET A 67 -5.13 6.42 -10.68
C MET A 67 -3.93 7.21 -10.16
N ALA A 68 -2.79 7.15 -10.86
CA ALA A 68 -1.57 7.83 -10.45
C ALA A 68 -1.70 9.38 -10.46
N ARG A 69 -2.64 9.95 -11.22
CA ARG A 69 -2.85 11.41 -11.35
C ARG A 69 -3.13 12.09 -10.01
N THR A 70 -3.86 11.43 -9.10
CA THR A 70 -4.21 12.01 -7.79
C THR A 70 -3.17 11.70 -6.72
N CYS A 71 -2.36 10.66 -6.92
CA CYS A 71 -1.34 10.19 -5.97
C CYS A 71 -0.17 11.16 -5.77
N LYS A 72 0.05 12.08 -6.72
CA LYS A 72 1.14 13.09 -6.72
C LYS A 72 2.49 12.45 -6.40
N PHE A 73 2.91 11.48 -7.23
CA PHE A 73 4.18 10.78 -7.08
C PHE A 73 5.40 11.66 -7.37
N GLY A 74 5.24 12.75 -8.12
CA GLY A 74 6.37 13.58 -8.54
C GLY A 74 7.33 12.78 -9.41
N GLU A 75 8.62 12.88 -9.12
CA GLU A 75 9.69 12.21 -9.86
C GLU A 75 9.59 10.67 -9.82
N PHE A 76 8.99 10.12 -8.76
CA PHE A 76 8.80 8.67 -8.57
C PHE A 76 7.63 8.09 -9.39
N LEU A 77 6.96 8.89 -10.23
CA LEU A 77 5.78 8.43 -10.98
C LEU A 77 6.08 7.20 -11.85
N ASN A 78 7.19 7.21 -12.57
CA ASN A 78 7.55 6.12 -13.48
C ASN A 78 7.91 4.84 -12.71
N GLU A 79 8.60 4.99 -11.58
CA GLU A 79 8.91 3.87 -10.70
C GLU A 79 7.65 3.24 -10.10
N ALA A 80 6.75 4.07 -9.55
CA ALA A 80 5.47 3.62 -9.00
C ALA A 80 4.63 2.89 -10.06
N LEU A 81 4.53 3.46 -11.28
CA LEU A 81 3.84 2.81 -12.40
C LEU A 81 4.45 1.46 -12.77
N ARG A 82 5.78 1.36 -12.80
CA ARG A 82 6.48 0.12 -13.14
C ARG A 82 6.25 -0.96 -12.08
N VAL A 83 6.44 -0.63 -10.80
CA VAL A 83 6.26 -1.56 -9.69
C VAL A 83 4.83 -2.10 -9.68
N THR A 84 3.84 -1.21 -9.68
CA THR A 84 2.43 -1.61 -9.61
C THR A 84 2.00 -2.37 -10.86
N PHE A 85 2.44 -1.95 -12.05
CA PHE A 85 2.11 -2.67 -13.27
C PHE A 85 2.64 -4.10 -13.22
N VAL A 86 3.93 -4.30 -12.93
CA VAL A 86 4.55 -5.64 -12.93
C VAL A 86 3.95 -6.52 -11.83
N CYS A 87 3.91 -6.02 -10.58
CA CYS A 87 3.43 -6.78 -9.43
C CYS A 87 1.91 -6.93 -9.41
N GLY A 88 1.18 -6.28 -10.30
CA GLY A 88 -0.26 -6.39 -10.42
C GLY A 88 -0.74 -7.13 -11.66
N LEU A 89 0.16 -7.63 -12.53
CA LEU A 89 -0.24 -8.45 -13.67
C LEU A 89 -0.96 -9.72 -13.21
N LYS A 90 -1.92 -10.18 -14.01
CA LYS A 90 -2.59 -11.47 -13.79
C LYS A 90 -1.67 -12.66 -14.06
N GLU A 91 -0.67 -12.46 -14.93
CA GLU A 91 0.27 -13.49 -15.35
C GLU A 91 1.51 -13.46 -14.44
N GLU A 92 1.51 -14.31 -13.42
CA GLU A 92 2.56 -14.35 -12.39
C GLU A 92 3.95 -14.69 -12.95
N LEU A 93 4.02 -15.41 -14.09
CA LEU A 93 5.28 -15.72 -14.76
C LEU A 93 6.01 -14.45 -15.25
N ILE A 94 5.26 -13.41 -15.65
CA ILE A 94 5.86 -12.15 -16.09
C ILE A 94 6.44 -11.42 -14.87
N GLU A 95 5.70 -11.36 -13.77
CA GLU A 95 6.18 -10.77 -12.51
C GLU A 95 7.47 -11.46 -12.05
N LYS A 96 7.47 -12.79 -11.95
CA LYS A 96 8.63 -13.58 -11.52
C LYS A 96 9.85 -13.34 -12.42
N ASN A 97 9.67 -13.33 -13.73
CA ASN A 97 10.78 -13.12 -14.67
C ASN A 97 11.34 -11.70 -14.62
N VAL A 98 10.49 -10.68 -14.46
CA VAL A 98 10.95 -9.29 -14.36
C VAL A 98 11.67 -9.05 -13.04
N LEU A 99 11.14 -9.55 -11.91
CA LEU A 99 11.77 -9.41 -10.60
C LEU A 99 13.13 -10.12 -10.53
N LEU A 100 13.26 -11.30 -11.14
CA LEU A 100 14.55 -12.01 -11.20
C LEU A 100 15.62 -11.23 -11.98
N ARG A 101 15.25 -10.46 -13.00
CA ARG A 101 16.18 -9.63 -13.80
C ARG A 101 16.54 -8.30 -13.15
N MET A 102 15.80 -7.87 -12.12
CA MET A 102 16.08 -6.66 -11.36
C MET A 102 17.11 -6.87 -10.25
N ARG A 103 17.47 -8.12 -9.95
CA ARG A 103 18.61 -8.46 -9.10
C ARG A 103 19.91 -8.25 -9.90
N GLY A 104 20.31 -7.00 -10.03
CA GLY A 104 21.69 -6.63 -10.35
C GLY A 104 22.56 -6.82 -9.11
#